data_AF-A0A2S4UX56-F1
#
_entry.id   AF-A0A2S4UX56-F1
#
_cell.length_a   1.000
_cell.length_b   1.000
_cell.length_c   1.000
_cell.angle_alpha   90.00
_cell.angle_beta   90.00
_cell.angle_gamma   90.00
#
_symmetry.space_group_name_H-M   'P 1'
#
loop_
_entity.id
_entity.type
_entity.pdbx_description
1 polymer ?
#
loop_
_entity_poly.entity_id
_entity_poly.type
_entity_poly.pdbx_seq_one_letter_code
_entity_poly.pdbx_strand_id
1 'polypeptide(L)'
;MRWKELSLAWIGLSAQWISHVSAADQHVLDLPQYSVPSKDALPVRVTNYLRTIDIAGMITREQLVLHLKRNQKETTNWLLPIEPNRAANLSSMEIYEGEPKKAGGPGDRGLKIEPVGYDSEKGIHVVEVEWPHPEKDEAVITINSHFLGQTTPRPKSLAQDEGAKQGLYWEGDLLAGFGALQGTLTDDAPVKVKVKTPTPRVFQKQTPSGFDVQQASGSNLMVFTSKLSGSKLSDEPQIATIHYFQPFPLMVIGNLTRLVEVSHWGNNVAIEDQIHLENRGPTLKGSFSRVVHHNAIYARSPGGTAHVLTGLTLELPQGVKSPYYIDTIGNVSTSRFRPSMPAAGTVPINQQNKFKKVKEAKSSKLELTPRYPIAGGWNYTFTIGYNLDAGRLLKQTEPGTYILKVPFFTNALDVPIDQATLRVRLPEGSFNIDVYTPFPVTELEEDLIDKTYLDTSGHPTISIKKLRCTEKHAGDIYITYLRAPVVSLQKPLVIAAWMMSLFILAAGFRRFEWKI
;
A
#
# COMPACT_ATOMS: atom_id res chain seq x y z
N MET A 1 -24.66 11.78 -3.61
CA MET A 1 -23.71 11.99 -4.73
C MET A 1 -22.88 10.72 -4.83
N ARG A 2 -23.18 9.88 -5.82
CA ARG A 2 -22.66 8.52 -5.95
C ARG A 2 -21.43 8.60 -6.85
N TRP A 3 -20.24 8.57 -6.27
CA TRP A 3 -18.99 8.50 -7.01
C TRP A 3 -18.73 7.03 -7.32
N LYS A 4 -18.82 6.64 -8.59
CA LYS A 4 -18.29 5.37 -9.08
C LYS A 4 -16.91 5.68 -9.67
N GLU A 5 -15.86 5.29 -8.95
CA GLU A 5 -14.51 5.27 -9.50
C GLU A 5 -14.07 3.80 -9.62
N LEU A 6 -13.84 3.41 -10.87
CA LEU A 6 -13.38 2.09 -11.27
C LEU A 6 -11.85 2.03 -11.15
N SER A 7 -11.35 0.83 -10.89
CA SER A 7 -9.92 0.53 -10.91
C SER A 7 -9.63 -0.53 -11.94
N LEU A 8 -8.46 -0.43 -12.55
CA LEU A 8 -7.86 -1.47 -13.41
C LEU A 8 -7.79 -2.87 -12.76
N ALA A 9 -8.01 -3.00 -11.44
CA ALA A 9 -8.13 -4.30 -10.77
C ALA A 9 -9.47 -5.00 -11.03
N TRP A 10 -10.51 -4.31 -11.49
CA TRP A 10 -11.82 -4.91 -11.77
C TRP A 10 -11.88 -5.73 -13.06
N ILE A 11 -10.90 -5.62 -13.96
CA ILE A 11 -10.91 -6.30 -15.27
C ILE A 11 -9.92 -7.47 -15.35
N GLY A 12 -9.16 -7.75 -14.27
CA GLY A 12 -8.14 -8.81 -14.26
C GLY A 12 -8.50 -10.09 -13.47
N LEU A 13 -9.76 -10.31 -13.08
CA LEU A 13 -10.17 -11.49 -12.32
C LEU A 13 -11.21 -12.33 -13.07
N SER A 14 -10.73 -13.03 -14.09
CA SER A 14 -11.36 -14.29 -14.52
C SER A 14 -10.30 -15.34 -14.84
N ALA A 15 -9.51 -15.77 -13.84
CA ALA A 15 -8.89 -17.09 -13.90
C ALA A 15 -8.50 -17.58 -12.50
N GLN A 16 -9.00 -18.77 -12.18
CA GLN A 16 -8.76 -19.52 -10.96
C GLN A 16 -7.29 -19.95 -10.84
N TRP A 17 -6.87 -20.19 -9.59
CA TRP A 17 -5.60 -20.79 -9.12
C TRP A 17 -4.40 -19.85 -8.99
N ILE A 18 -4.22 -19.36 -7.76
CA ILE A 18 -2.98 -18.74 -7.27
C ILE A 18 -1.89 -19.82 -7.27
N SER A 19 -0.95 -19.72 -8.20
CA SER A 19 0.37 -20.36 -8.09
C SER A 19 1.40 -19.31 -7.65
N HIS A 20 2.45 -19.77 -6.95
CA HIS A 20 3.49 -18.94 -6.34
C HIS A 20 3.98 -17.84 -7.28
N VAL A 21 3.95 -16.59 -6.79
CA VAL A 21 4.48 -15.40 -7.48
C VAL A 21 6.00 -15.56 -7.67
N SER A 22 6.36 -16.17 -8.78
CA SER A 22 7.72 -16.17 -9.34
C SER A 22 7.90 -14.88 -10.16
N ALA A 23 9.10 -14.30 -10.11
CA ALA A 23 9.48 -13.10 -10.85
C ALA A 23 9.50 -13.26 -12.39
N ALA A 24 8.98 -14.37 -12.93
CA ALA A 24 9.11 -14.74 -14.34
C ALA A 24 7.80 -14.73 -15.15
N ASP A 25 6.62 -14.62 -14.52
CA ASP A 25 5.35 -14.66 -15.25
C ASP A 25 4.77 -13.26 -15.42
N GLN A 26 4.96 -12.68 -16.61
CA GLN A 26 4.29 -11.45 -17.03
C GLN A 26 2.80 -11.73 -17.25
N HIS A 27 1.98 -11.51 -16.23
CA HIS A 27 0.52 -11.51 -16.39
C HIS A 27 0.08 -10.25 -17.15
N VAL A 28 -0.21 -10.41 -18.44
CA VAL A 28 -0.99 -9.43 -19.22
C VAL A 28 -2.37 -9.34 -18.58
N LEU A 29 -2.83 -8.13 -18.24
CA LEU A 29 -4.22 -7.92 -17.81
C LEU A 29 -5.14 -8.33 -18.97
N ASP A 30 -6.13 -9.19 -18.72
CA ASP A 30 -7.14 -9.63 -19.71
C ASP A 30 -8.07 -8.47 -20.13
N LEU A 31 -7.51 -7.52 -20.88
CA LEU A 31 -8.22 -6.38 -21.45
C LEU A 31 -8.60 -6.68 -22.90
N PRO A 32 -9.76 -6.19 -23.38
CA PRO A 32 -10.18 -6.40 -24.76
C PRO A 32 -9.16 -5.79 -25.73
N GLN A 33 -9.01 -6.39 -26.91
CA GLN A 33 -8.14 -5.84 -27.95
C GLN A 33 -8.64 -4.44 -28.36
N TYR A 34 -7.73 -3.48 -28.40
CA TYR A 34 -8.00 -2.11 -28.83
C TYR A 34 -6.99 -1.69 -29.89
N SER A 35 -7.46 -1.08 -30.97
CA SER A 35 -6.60 -0.51 -32.00
C SER A 35 -6.47 0.99 -31.75
N VAL A 36 -5.28 1.44 -31.39
CA VAL A 36 -5.05 2.87 -31.18
C VAL A 36 -5.19 3.63 -32.50
N PRO A 37 -5.93 4.76 -32.54
CA PRO A 37 -6.05 5.59 -33.74
C PRO A 37 -4.71 5.96 -34.39
N SER A 38 -4.76 6.24 -35.69
CA SER A 38 -3.60 6.71 -36.45
C SER A 38 -3.10 8.05 -35.93
N LYS A 39 -1.83 8.38 -36.25
CA LYS A 39 -1.10 9.57 -35.81
C LYS A 39 -1.94 10.87 -35.85
N ASP A 40 -2.66 11.07 -36.96
CA ASP A 40 -3.42 12.30 -37.21
C ASP A 40 -4.79 12.33 -36.52
N ALA A 41 -5.29 11.16 -36.13
CA ALA A 41 -6.57 10.97 -35.44
C ALA A 41 -6.44 11.01 -33.91
N LEU A 42 -5.23 11.18 -33.37
CA LEU A 42 -5.03 11.29 -31.93
C LEU A 42 -5.66 12.60 -31.39
N PRO A 43 -6.41 12.53 -30.28
CA PRO A 43 -7.22 13.65 -29.80
C PRO A 43 -6.38 14.79 -29.22
N VAL A 44 -5.15 14.50 -28.79
CA VAL A 44 -4.31 15.41 -28.00
C VAL A 44 -2.83 15.30 -28.40
N ARG A 45 -2.13 16.44 -28.32
CA ARG A 45 -0.68 16.56 -28.44
C ARG A 45 -0.06 17.03 -27.12
N VAL A 46 1.10 16.48 -26.76
CA VAL A 46 1.90 16.85 -25.59
C VAL A 46 2.92 17.91 -26.02
N THR A 47 2.81 19.09 -25.41
CA THR A 47 3.69 20.25 -25.67
C THR A 47 4.83 20.38 -24.66
N ASN A 48 4.72 19.76 -23.48
CA ASN A 48 5.79 19.70 -22.48
C ASN A 48 5.64 18.41 -21.67
N TYR A 49 6.75 17.70 -21.48
CA TYR A 49 6.81 16.42 -20.79
C TYR A 49 7.83 16.49 -19.65
N LEU A 50 7.33 16.44 -18.42
CA LEU A 50 8.16 16.41 -17.21
C LEU A 50 7.83 15.17 -16.39
N ARG A 51 8.80 14.28 -16.23
CA ARG A 51 8.63 13.06 -15.44
C ARG A 51 9.61 13.03 -14.28
N THR A 52 9.15 12.61 -13.10
CA THR A 52 9.99 12.40 -11.91
C THR A 52 9.74 11.00 -11.39
N ILE A 53 10.80 10.22 -11.23
CA ILE A 53 10.77 8.82 -10.79
C ILE A 53 11.62 8.72 -9.53
N ASP A 54 11.00 8.37 -8.40
CA ASP A 54 11.68 8.08 -7.15
C ASP A 54 11.87 6.57 -7.00
N ILE A 55 13.12 6.14 -7.13
CA ILE A 55 13.60 4.76 -6.93
C ILE A 55 14.43 4.65 -5.65
N ALA A 56 14.27 5.57 -4.68
CA ALA A 56 14.98 5.47 -3.41
C ALA A 56 14.58 4.21 -2.60
N GLY A 57 13.38 3.72 -2.84
CA GLY A 57 12.72 2.72 -2.03
C GLY A 57 12.40 1.40 -2.73
N MET A 58 11.65 0.56 -2.04
CA MET A 58 11.01 -0.64 -2.63
C MET A 58 9.78 -0.29 -3.47
N ILE A 59 9.14 0.84 -3.17
CA ILE A 59 8.01 1.36 -3.93
C ILE A 59 8.56 2.42 -4.90
N THR A 60 8.43 2.17 -6.20
CA THR A 60 8.78 3.16 -7.22
C THR A 60 7.64 4.16 -7.35
N ARG A 61 7.90 5.42 -7.00
CA ARG A 61 6.90 6.50 -7.05
C ARG A 61 7.19 7.35 -8.26
N GLU A 62 6.20 7.50 -9.13
CA GLU A 62 6.30 8.25 -10.36
C GLU A 62 5.32 9.41 -10.35
N GLN A 63 5.80 10.56 -10.80
CA GLN A 63 5.00 11.73 -11.06
C GLN A 63 5.29 12.22 -12.48
N LEU A 64 4.28 12.19 -13.33
CA LEU A 64 4.32 12.63 -14.72
C LEU A 64 3.45 13.87 -14.90
N VAL A 65 4.04 14.98 -15.32
CA VAL A 65 3.36 16.25 -15.61
C VAL A 65 3.40 16.48 -17.11
N LEU A 66 2.22 16.59 -17.70
CA LEU A 66 2.02 16.80 -19.14
C LEU A 66 1.31 18.12 -19.38
N HIS A 67 1.84 18.92 -20.30
CA HIS A 67 1.09 20.02 -20.90
C HIS A 67 0.49 19.51 -22.21
N LEU A 68 -0.82 19.57 -22.30
CA LEU A 68 -1.62 19.00 -23.36
C LEU A 68 -2.28 20.10 -24.16
N LYS A 69 -2.28 19.94 -25.49
CA LYS A 69 -3.03 20.77 -26.43
C LYS A 69 -3.95 19.88 -27.25
N ARG A 70 -5.23 20.24 -27.28
CA ARG A 70 -6.27 19.50 -27.98
C ARG A 70 -6.11 19.65 -29.48
N ASN A 71 -6.22 18.53 -30.21
CA ASN A 71 -6.16 18.46 -31.67
C ASN A 71 -7.57 18.40 -32.28
N GLN A 72 -8.50 17.68 -31.63
CA GLN A 72 -9.90 17.54 -32.07
C GLN A 72 -10.86 18.09 -31.00
N LYS A 73 -11.71 19.06 -31.35
CA LYS A 73 -12.64 19.70 -30.39
C LYS A 73 -13.81 18.81 -29.95
N GLU A 74 -14.12 17.78 -30.73
CA GLU A 74 -15.26 16.90 -30.49
C GLU A 74 -14.97 15.82 -29.44
N THR A 75 -13.71 15.50 -29.17
CA THR A 75 -13.33 14.44 -28.22
C THR A 75 -13.26 14.98 -26.79
N THR A 76 -14.05 14.35 -25.91
CA THR A 76 -14.11 14.68 -24.48
C THR A 76 -13.02 14.01 -23.66
N ASN A 77 -12.30 13.04 -24.23
CA ASN A 77 -11.33 12.23 -23.52
C ASN A 77 -10.04 12.08 -24.34
N TRP A 78 -8.96 11.65 -23.67
CA TRP A 78 -7.67 11.40 -24.29
C TRP A 78 -7.06 10.08 -23.81
N LEU A 79 -6.06 9.59 -24.54
CA LEU A 79 -5.49 8.25 -24.34
C LEU A 79 -4.14 8.32 -23.61
N LEU A 80 -4.03 7.59 -22.51
CA LEU A 80 -2.81 7.39 -21.73
C LEU A 80 -2.27 5.97 -22.00
N PRO A 81 -1.03 5.83 -22.54
CA PRO A 81 -0.41 4.53 -22.75
C PRO A 81 0.26 4.03 -21.46
N ILE A 82 0.16 2.73 -21.21
CA ILE A 82 0.82 2.05 -20.10
C ILE A 82 1.45 0.75 -20.61
N GLU A 83 2.75 0.59 -20.42
CA GLU A 83 3.47 -0.62 -20.84
C GLU A 83 3.04 -1.85 -19.99
N PRO A 84 3.00 -3.07 -20.58
CA PRO A 84 2.57 -4.29 -19.89
C PRO A 84 3.30 -4.54 -18.56
N ASN A 85 4.62 -4.40 -18.55
CA ASN A 85 5.42 -4.57 -17.33
C ASN A 85 5.03 -3.57 -16.23
N ARG A 86 4.67 -2.34 -16.59
CA ARG A 86 4.23 -1.32 -15.63
C ARG A 86 2.80 -1.56 -15.19
N ALA A 87 1.90 -1.96 -16.09
CA ALA A 87 0.52 -2.31 -15.76
C ALA A 87 0.44 -3.49 -14.78
N ALA A 88 1.22 -4.54 -15.01
CA ALA A 88 1.34 -5.70 -14.13
C ALA A 88 1.85 -5.33 -12.73
N ASN A 89 2.64 -4.27 -12.61
CA ASN A 89 3.27 -3.82 -11.37
C ASN A 89 2.60 -2.58 -10.74
N LEU A 90 1.52 -2.07 -11.33
CA LEU A 90 0.83 -0.87 -10.86
C LEU A 90 0.01 -1.13 -9.58
N SER A 91 0.32 -0.42 -8.51
CA SER A 91 -0.42 -0.45 -7.24
C SER A 91 -1.58 0.54 -7.23
N SER A 92 -1.30 1.78 -7.63
CA SER A 92 -2.27 2.89 -7.64
C SER A 92 -1.86 3.93 -8.68
N MET A 93 -2.86 4.55 -9.31
CA MET A 93 -2.68 5.64 -10.25
C MET A 93 -3.76 6.69 -9.97
N GLU A 94 -3.33 7.93 -9.76
CA GLU A 94 -4.21 9.07 -9.51
C GLU A 94 -3.88 10.14 -10.56
N ILE A 95 -4.90 10.70 -11.22
CA ILE A 95 -4.72 11.74 -12.24
C ILE A 95 -5.41 13.01 -11.78
N TYR A 96 -4.68 14.12 -11.79
CA TYR A 96 -5.14 15.43 -11.34
C TYR A 96 -4.97 16.48 -12.42
N GLU A 97 -5.89 17.43 -12.45
CA GLU A 97 -5.73 18.67 -13.20
C GLU A 97 -4.80 19.64 -12.46
N GLY A 98 -3.89 20.26 -13.22
CA GLY A 98 -2.99 21.31 -12.77
C GLY A 98 -1.59 20.82 -12.43
N GLU A 99 -0.72 21.78 -12.13
CA GLU A 99 0.62 21.51 -11.64
C GLU A 99 0.58 20.99 -10.19
N PRO A 100 1.57 20.17 -9.79
CA PRO A 100 1.70 19.74 -8.41
C PRO A 100 1.86 20.93 -7.46
N LYS A 101 1.16 20.90 -6.33
CA LYS A 101 1.37 21.90 -5.27
C LYS A 101 2.79 21.76 -4.73
N LYS A 102 3.42 22.87 -4.28
CA LYS A 102 4.80 22.89 -3.73
C LYS A 102 5.07 21.87 -2.61
N ALA A 103 4.02 21.37 -1.95
CA ALA A 103 4.08 20.34 -0.92
C ALA A 103 3.97 18.89 -1.46
N GLY A 104 3.98 18.68 -2.78
CA GLY A 104 3.79 17.35 -3.41
C GLY A 104 2.35 16.82 -3.33
N GLY A 105 1.39 17.68 -2.95
CA GLY A 105 -0.02 17.34 -2.89
C GLY A 105 -0.68 17.32 -4.28
N PRO A 106 -1.78 16.56 -4.44
CA PRO A 106 -2.50 16.45 -5.70
C PRO A 106 -3.01 17.81 -6.21
N GLY A 107 -3.17 17.91 -7.53
CA GLY A 107 -3.79 19.05 -8.21
C GLY A 107 -5.24 19.28 -7.78
N ASP A 108 -5.90 20.30 -8.32
CA ASP A 108 -7.14 20.84 -7.74
C ASP A 108 -8.36 19.90 -7.91
N ARG A 109 -8.41 19.11 -8.98
CA ARG A 109 -9.51 18.17 -9.30
C ARG A 109 -8.99 16.84 -9.82
N GLY A 110 -9.50 15.72 -9.28
CA GLY A 110 -9.25 14.39 -9.81
C GLY A 110 -10.01 14.15 -11.12
N LEU A 111 -9.37 13.51 -12.10
CA LEU A 111 -9.97 13.18 -13.39
C LEU A 111 -10.41 11.72 -13.41
N LYS A 112 -11.54 11.45 -14.05
CA LYS A 112 -12.03 10.08 -14.23
C LYS A 112 -11.16 9.34 -15.23
N ILE A 113 -10.86 8.08 -14.91
CA ILE A 113 -10.07 7.16 -15.74
C ILE A 113 -10.86 5.90 -16.05
N GLU A 114 -10.81 5.43 -17.29
CA GLU A 114 -11.45 4.19 -17.71
C GLU A 114 -10.47 3.35 -18.55
N PRO A 115 -10.20 2.10 -18.17
CA PRO A 115 -9.37 1.20 -18.98
C PRO A 115 -10.13 0.81 -20.26
N VAL A 116 -9.51 1.01 -21.42
CA VAL A 116 -10.14 0.75 -22.71
C VAL A 116 -9.81 -0.64 -23.22
N GLY A 117 -8.52 -0.99 -23.23
CA GLY A 117 -8.07 -2.21 -23.88
C GLY A 117 -6.55 -2.37 -23.95
N TYR A 118 -6.13 -3.41 -24.65
CA TYR A 118 -4.73 -3.70 -24.97
C TYR A 118 -4.52 -3.64 -26.49
N ASP A 119 -3.52 -2.88 -26.93
CA ASP A 119 -3.08 -2.86 -28.33
C ASP A 119 -1.88 -3.80 -28.49
N SER A 120 -2.14 -4.97 -29.08
CA SER A 120 -1.11 -6.00 -29.28
C SER A 120 -0.06 -5.65 -30.33
N GLU A 121 -0.36 -4.78 -31.29
CA GLU A 121 0.61 -4.34 -32.31
C GLU A 121 1.62 -3.37 -31.69
N LYS A 122 1.13 -2.49 -30.81
CA LYS A 122 1.94 -1.48 -30.13
C LYS A 122 2.48 -1.92 -28.78
N GLY A 123 1.99 -3.05 -28.25
CA GLY A 123 2.42 -3.61 -26.97
C GLY A 123 2.11 -2.70 -25.78
N ILE A 124 0.94 -2.03 -25.76
CA ILE A 124 0.55 -1.10 -24.71
C ILE A 124 -0.90 -1.32 -24.25
N HIS A 125 -1.13 -1.13 -22.94
CA HIS A 125 -2.47 -0.92 -22.41
C HIS A 125 -2.87 0.54 -22.57
N VAL A 126 -4.14 0.77 -22.89
CA VAL A 126 -4.68 2.10 -23.15
C VAL A 126 -5.72 2.43 -22.09
N VAL A 127 -5.53 3.58 -21.44
CA VAL A 127 -6.47 4.14 -20.47
C VAL A 127 -7.02 5.44 -21.02
N GLU A 128 -8.33 5.57 -21.04
CA GLU A 128 -9.03 6.79 -21.42
C GLU A 128 -9.16 7.70 -20.19
N VAL A 129 -8.85 8.97 -20.37
CA VAL A 129 -8.85 9.98 -19.31
C VAL A 129 -9.75 11.14 -19.73
N GLU A 130 -10.63 11.54 -18.82
CA GLU A 130 -11.53 12.66 -19.02
C GLU A 130 -10.76 13.98 -19.25
N TRP A 131 -11.21 14.78 -20.23
CA TRP A 131 -10.67 16.12 -20.44
C TRP A 131 -11.19 17.09 -19.37
N PRO A 132 -10.32 17.89 -18.71
CA PRO A 132 -10.73 18.65 -17.52
C PRO A 132 -11.79 19.74 -17.76
N HIS A 133 -11.60 20.52 -18.82
CA HIS A 133 -12.44 21.68 -19.17
C HIS A 133 -12.79 21.66 -20.66
N PRO A 134 -14.05 21.35 -21.03
CA PRO A 134 -14.45 21.26 -22.44
C PRO A 134 -14.18 22.52 -23.27
N GLU A 135 -14.21 23.69 -22.62
CA GLU A 135 -14.04 25.01 -23.25
C GLU A 135 -12.58 25.40 -23.52
N LYS A 136 -11.62 24.75 -22.86
CA LYS A 136 -10.19 25.07 -23.00
C LYS A 136 -9.52 24.07 -23.90
N ASP A 137 -8.76 24.59 -24.87
CA ASP A 137 -7.95 23.79 -25.80
C ASP A 137 -6.60 23.37 -25.20
N GLU A 138 -6.20 23.91 -24.04
CA GLU A 138 -4.97 23.59 -23.33
C GLU A 138 -5.25 23.16 -21.88
N ALA A 139 -4.53 22.13 -21.42
CA ALA A 139 -4.66 21.60 -20.08
C ALA A 139 -3.30 21.13 -19.53
N VAL A 140 -3.12 21.22 -18.22
CA VAL A 140 -1.97 20.63 -17.51
C VAL A 140 -2.48 19.47 -16.68
N ILE A 141 -1.85 18.30 -16.82
CA ILE A 141 -2.26 17.08 -16.12
C ILE A 141 -1.07 16.52 -15.35
N THR A 142 -1.30 16.19 -14.08
CA THR A 142 -0.34 15.50 -13.22
C THR A 142 -0.83 14.09 -12.90
N ILE A 143 -0.03 13.09 -13.25
CA ILE A 143 -0.29 11.67 -13.03
C ILE A 143 0.66 11.18 -11.96
N ASN A 144 0.13 10.71 -10.84
CA ASN A 144 0.88 10.08 -9.76
C ASN A 144 0.65 8.57 -9.80
N SER A 145 1.71 7.80 -9.99
CA SER A 145 1.65 6.34 -10.07
C SER A 145 2.61 5.70 -9.09
N HIS A 146 2.17 4.65 -8.42
CA HIS A 146 3.02 3.83 -7.55
C HIS A 146 3.13 2.43 -8.14
N PHE A 147 4.37 1.95 -8.27
CA PHE A 147 4.68 0.63 -8.78
C PHE A 147 5.45 -0.19 -7.76
N LEU A 148 5.19 -1.49 -7.77
CA LEU A 148 5.90 -2.50 -6.99
C LEU A 148 6.83 -3.29 -7.91
N GLY A 149 7.94 -3.83 -7.40
CA GLY A 149 8.77 -4.77 -8.17
C GLY A 149 9.51 -4.21 -9.41
N GLN A 150 9.57 -2.89 -9.59
CA GLN A 150 10.30 -2.25 -10.71
C GLN A 150 11.82 -2.21 -10.54
N THR A 151 12.33 -2.63 -9.38
CA THR A 151 13.76 -2.67 -9.09
C THR A 151 14.17 -4.07 -8.66
N THR A 152 15.38 -4.48 -9.03
CA THR A 152 15.89 -5.82 -8.72
C THR A 152 17.22 -5.75 -7.98
N PRO A 153 17.46 -6.62 -6.98
CA PRO A 153 18.72 -6.64 -6.26
C PRO A 153 19.88 -7.10 -7.15
N ARG A 154 20.94 -6.28 -7.22
CA ARG A 154 22.18 -6.60 -7.94
C ARG A 154 23.40 -6.22 -7.07
N PRO A 155 24.26 -7.18 -6.71
CA PRO A 155 24.22 -8.61 -7.06
C PRO A 155 23.06 -9.36 -6.40
N LYS A 156 22.67 -10.52 -6.97
CA LYS A 156 21.57 -11.35 -6.44
C LYS A 156 21.87 -11.98 -5.08
N SER A 157 23.15 -12.13 -4.73
CA SER A 157 23.60 -12.69 -3.45
C SER A 157 24.77 -11.87 -2.88
N LEU A 158 24.81 -11.67 -1.56
CA LEU A 158 25.86 -10.94 -0.85
C LEU A 158 26.33 -11.68 0.40
N ALA A 159 27.64 -11.65 0.65
CA ALA A 159 28.16 -12.09 1.95
C ALA A 159 27.85 -11.06 3.05
N GLN A 160 27.89 -11.50 4.29
CA GLN A 160 27.40 -10.73 5.44
C GLN A 160 28.20 -9.44 5.72
N ASP A 161 29.47 -9.40 5.32
CA ASP A 161 30.39 -8.27 5.42
C ASP A 161 30.38 -7.36 4.18
N GLU A 162 29.63 -7.73 3.14
CA GLU A 162 29.56 -7.02 1.86
C GLU A 162 28.35 -6.08 1.75
N GLY A 163 27.73 -5.67 2.86
CA GLY A 163 26.53 -4.83 2.83
C GLY A 163 26.70 -3.52 2.06
N ALA A 164 27.90 -2.93 2.06
CA ALA A 164 28.20 -1.73 1.28
C ALA A 164 28.18 -1.94 -0.25
N LYS A 165 28.04 -3.19 -0.73
CA LYS A 165 27.86 -3.55 -2.13
C LYS A 165 26.39 -3.78 -2.49
N GLN A 166 25.46 -3.66 -1.54
CA GLN A 166 24.03 -3.76 -1.83
C GLN A 166 23.62 -2.68 -2.83
N GLY A 167 23.11 -3.13 -3.97
CA GLY A 167 22.58 -2.25 -5.00
C GLY A 167 21.28 -2.75 -5.58
N LEU A 168 20.52 -1.80 -6.12
CA LEU A 168 19.32 -2.05 -6.88
C LEU A 168 19.56 -1.64 -8.33
N TYR A 169 19.05 -2.47 -9.23
CA TYR A 169 19.04 -2.25 -10.66
C TYR A 169 17.62 -1.86 -11.08
N TRP A 170 17.50 -0.68 -11.67
CA TRP A 170 16.28 -0.16 -12.26
C TRP A 170 16.45 -0.06 -13.78
N GLU A 171 15.43 -0.47 -14.51
CA GLU A 171 15.34 -0.38 -15.96
C GLU A 171 13.94 0.10 -16.32
N GLY A 172 13.85 1.10 -17.19
CA GLY A 172 12.56 1.62 -17.63
C GLY A 172 12.67 2.50 -18.86
N ASP A 173 11.60 2.51 -19.65
CA ASP A 173 11.41 3.48 -20.74
C ASP A 173 11.23 4.87 -20.13
N LEU A 174 12.01 5.86 -20.59
CA LEU A 174 11.91 7.25 -20.16
C LEU A 174 10.60 7.91 -20.62
N LEU A 175 10.02 7.46 -21.74
CA LEU A 175 8.77 8.01 -22.29
C LEU A 175 7.51 7.41 -21.69
N ALA A 176 7.61 6.43 -20.80
CA ALA A 176 6.48 5.86 -20.08
C ALA A 176 5.42 5.24 -21.01
N GLY A 177 5.81 4.69 -22.17
CA GLY A 177 4.89 4.14 -23.17
C GLY A 177 4.42 5.14 -24.23
N PHE A 178 4.70 6.44 -24.08
CA PHE A 178 4.33 7.44 -25.09
C PHE A 178 5.08 7.29 -26.42
N GLY A 179 6.21 6.56 -26.45
CA GLY A 179 6.88 6.20 -27.71
C GLY A 179 6.02 5.35 -28.64
N ALA A 180 5.11 4.54 -28.11
CA ALA A 180 4.17 3.74 -28.90
C ALA A 180 3.01 4.57 -29.49
N LEU A 181 2.76 5.77 -28.95
CA LEU A 181 1.79 6.73 -29.47
C LEU A 181 2.46 7.76 -30.38
N GLN A 182 2.92 7.30 -31.54
CA GLN A 182 3.58 8.17 -32.51
C GLN A 182 2.70 9.37 -32.88
N GLY A 183 3.25 10.58 -32.72
CA GLY A 183 2.58 11.87 -32.96
C GLY A 183 1.92 12.53 -31.77
N THR A 184 1.89 11.87 -30.60
CA THR A 184 1.45 12.52 -29.36
C THR A 184 2.47 13.57 -28.92
N LEU A 185 3.77 13.29 -28.98
CA LEU A 185 4.83 14.25 -28.64
C LEU A 185 5.09 15.23 -29.79
N THR A 186 4.97 16.54 -29.56
CA THR A 186 5.28 17.56 -30.57
C THR A 186 6.79 17.72 -30.78
N ASP A 187 7.21 18.18 -31.96
CA ASP A 187 8.63 18.37 -32.30
C ASP A 187 9.38 19.25 -31.29
N ASP A 188 8.74 20.33 -30.86
CA ASP A 188 9.31 21.33 -29.92
C ASP A 188 9.09 20.98 -28.45
N ALA A 189 8.47 19.83 -28.13
CA ALA A 189 8.19 19.48 -26.74
C ALA A 189 9.48 19.20 -25.97
N PRO A 190 9.84 19.97 -24.93
CA PRO A 190 10.95 19.62 -24.06
C PRO A 190 10.57 18.37 -23.26
N VAL A 191 11.41 17.33 -23.34
CA VAL A 191 11.24 16.10 -22.56
C VAL A 191 12.32 16.05 -21.49
N LYS A 192 11.89 16.13 -20.23
CA LYS A 192 12.77 16.11 -19.06
C LYS A 192 12.34 15.04 -18.09
N VAL A 193 13.25 14.08 -17.81
CA VAL A 193 13.01 13.00 -16.86
C VAL A 193 13.99 13.10 -15.71
N LYS A 194 13.50 13.10 -14.48
CA LYS A 194 14.30 13.17 -13.26
C LYS A 194 14.21 11.82 -12.55
N VAL A 195 15.34 11.19 -12.28
CA VAL A 195 15.38 9.94 -11.52
C VAL A 195 16.10 10.17 -10.19
N LYS A 196 15.40 9.92 -9.09
CA LYS A 196 15.89 10.12 -7.72
C LYS A 196 16.29 8.79 -7.11
N THR A 197 17.50 8.74 -6.60
CA THR A 197 18.12 7.60 -5.93
C THR A 197 18.16 7.83 -4.41
N PRO A 198 18.34 6.79 -3.57
CA PRO A 198 18.38 6.98 -2.12
C PRO A 198 19.68 7.65 -1.68
N THR A 199 20.75 7.47 -2.44
CA THR A 199 22.07 8.06 -2.20
C THR A 199 22.69 8.53 -3.52
N PRO A 200 23.63 9.49 -3.50
CA PRO A 200 24.34 9.92 -4.72
C PRO A 200 25.22 8.82 -5.36
N ARG A 201 25.40 7.68 -4.68
CA ARG A 201 26.33 6.62 -5.09
C ARG A 201 25.67 5.70 -6.11
N VAL A 202 26.18 5.80 -7.33
CA VAL A 202 25.69 5.08 -8.51
C VAL A 202 26.82 4.22 -9.03
N PHE A 203 26.56 2.93 -9.22
CA PHE A 203 27.54 1.96 -9.68
C PHE A 203 27.68 1.99 -11.21
N GLN A 204 26.56 2.00 -11.92
CA GLN A 204 26.50 2.01 -13.37
C GLN A 204 25.25 2.74 -13.84
N LYS A 205 25.35 3.41 -14.99
CA LYS A 205 24.21 4.02 -15.67
C LYS A 205 24.35 3.86 -17.18
N GLN A 206 23.24 3.61 -17.86
CA GLN A 206 23.14 3.58 -19.32
C GLN A 206 22.06 4.56 -19.75
N THR A 207 22.38 5.38 -20.73
CA THR A 207 21.49 6.40 -21.27
C THR A 207 21.12 6.04 -22.71
N PRO A 208 19.83 6.15 -23.09
CA PRO A 208 19.43 5.94 -24.48
C PRO A 208 19.95 7.05 -25.41
N SER A 209 19.98 6.77 -26.71
CA SER A 209 20.52 7.65 -27.76
C SER A 209 19.85 9.04 -27.79
N GLY A 210 18.54 9.10 -27.49
CA GLY A 210 17.74 10.31 -27.52
C GLY A 210 17.94 11.28 -26.35
N PHE A 211 18.75 10.93 -25.33
CA PHE A 211 18.88 11.71 -24.11
C PHE A 211 20.33 12.01 -23.71
N ASP A 212 20.51 13.13 -23.01
CA ASP A 212 21.69 13.40 -22.18
C ASP A 212 21.35 13.20 -20.71
N VAL A 213 22.29 12.64 -19.95
CA VAL A 213 22.15 12.48 -18.50
C VAL A 213 23.12 13.40 -17.75
N GLN A 214 22.59 14.18 -16.81
CA GLN A 214 23.38 14.99 -15.90
C GLN A 214 23.11 14.56 -14.46
N GLN A 215 24.16 14.45 -13.66
CA GLN A 215 24.06 14.25 -12.23
C GLN A 215 24.99 15.28 -11.58
N ALA A 216 24.41 16.25 -10.86
CA ALA A 216 25.21 17.24 -10.14
C ALA A 216 26.04 16.54 -9.07
N SER A 217 27.28 16.99 -8.84
CA SER A 217 28.18 16.40 -7.85
C SER A 217 27.51 16.35 -6.47
N GLY A 218 27.50 15.17 -5.84
CA GLY A 218 26.85 14.95 -4.54
C GLY A 218 25.32 14.92 -4.57
N SER A 219 24.69 15.06 -5.74
CA SER A 219 23.23 14.95 -5.88
C SER A 219 22.79 13.50 -6.05
N ASN A 220 21.69 13.15 -5.39
CA ASN A 220 20.96 11.90 -5.60
C ASN A 220 19.93 11.99 -6.74
N LEU A 221 19.92 13.08 -7.51
CA LEU A 221 19.04 13.31 -8.63
C LEU A 221 19.81 13.22 -9.95
N MET A 222 19.36 12.35 -10.84
CA MET A 222 19.78 12.32 -12.24
C MET A 222 18.73 13.00 -13.10
N VAL A 223 19.18 13.81 -14.05
CA VAL A 223 18.31 14.55 -14.96
C VAL A 223 18.64 14.13 -16.39
N PHE A 224 17.69 13.48 -17.03
CA PHE A 224 17.68 13.15 -18.44
C PHE A 224 16.98 14.26 -19.21
N THR A 225 17.64 14.83 -20.20
CA THR A 225 17.07 15.87 -21.09
C THR A 225 17.16 15.39 -22.53
N SER A 226 16.10 15.59 -23.31
CA SER A 226 16.06 15.18 -24.72
C SER A 226 17.09 15.91 -25.58
N LYS A 227 17.78 15.16 -26.45
CA LYS A 227 18.64 15.65 -27.53
C LYS A 227 17.90 15.82 -28.85
N LEU A 228 16.94 14.92 -29.08
CA LEU A 228 16.14 14.87 -30.30
C LEU A 228 14.83 15.60 -30.07
N SER A 229 14.22 16.03 -31.18
CA SER A 229 12.84 16.55 -31.20
C SER A 229 11.87 15.50 -30.65
N GLY A 230 10.79 15.94 -29.99
CA GLY A 230 9.86 15.05 -29.30
C GLY A 230 9.25 13.95 -30.18
N SER A 231 8.99 14.24 -31.46
CA SER A 231 8.49 13.25 -32.42
C SER A 231 9.48 12.12 -32.71
N LYS A 232 10.77 12.45 -32.88
CA LYS A 232 11.84 11.49 -33.19
C LYS A 232 12.21 10.61 -32.00
N LEU A 233 11.88 11.03 -30.78
CA LEU A 233 12.07 10.19 -29.59
C LEU A 233 11.17 8.93 -29.62
N SER A 234 10.09 8.96 -30.40
CA SER A 234 9.16 7.83 -30.55
C SER A 234 9.60 6.81 -31.61
N ASP A 235 10.69 7.07 -32.33
CA ASP A 235 11.17 6.18 -33.40
C ASP A 235 11.88 4.94 -32.82
N GLU A 236 12.52 5.07 -31.66
CA GLU A 236 13.22 4.00 -30.96
C GLU A 236 12.87 3.98 -29.46
N PRO A 237 12.85 2.80 -28.80
CA PRO A 237 12.65 2.69 -27.36
C PRO A 237 13.70 3.45 -26.54
N GLN A 238 13.26 4.34 -25.64
CA GLN A 238 14.13 5.20 -24.84
C GLN A 238 14.42 4.58 -23.47
N ILE A 239 14.99 3.38 -23.46
CA ILE A 239 15.25 2.60 -22.23
C ILE A 239 16.49 3.12 -21.51
N ALA A 240 16.34 3.47 -20.23
CA ALA A 240 17.45 3.83 -19.34
C ALA A 240 17.66 2.76 -18.28
N THR A 241 18.92 2.53 -17.89
CA THR A 241 19.27 1.61 -16.81
C THR A 241 20.12 2.30 -15.76
N ILE A 242 19.83 2.04 -14.49
CA ILE A 242 20.54 2.63 -13.35
C ILE A 242 20.78 1.56 -12.31
N HIS A 243 22.05 1.31 -12.00
CA HIS A 243 22.49 0.50 -10.87
C HIS A 243 23.02 1.41 -9.78
N TYR A 244 22.37 1.44 -8.62
CA TYR A 244 22.67 2.38 -7.53
C TYR A 244 22.76 1.68 -6.18
N PHE A 245 23.44 2.33 -5.23
CA PHE A 245 23.62 1.82 -3.88
C PHE A 245 22.35 2.01 -3.04
N GLN A 246 21.91 0.94 -2.36
CA GLN A 246 20.74 0.96 -1.46
C GLN A 246 21.19 0.72 -0.01
N PRO A 247 21.14 1.73 0.87
CA PRO A 247 21.63 1.60 2.26
C PRO A 247 20.68 0.87 3.23
N PHE A 248 19.45 0.56 2.83
CA PHE A 248 18.43 -0.01 3.72
C PHE A 248 18.04 -1.46 3.35
N PRO A 249 17.59 -2.27 4.33
CA PRO A 249 17.08 -3.62 4.05
C PRO A 249 15.83 -3.57 3.18
N LEU A 250 15.69 -4.57 2.32
CA LEU A 250 14.64 -4.59 1.30
C LEU A 250 13.47 -5.44 1.79
N MET A 251 12.68 -4.84 2.66
CA MET A 251 11.58 -5.51 3.34
C MET A 251 10.28 -5.43 2.54
N VAL A 252 9.59 -6.57 2.43
CA VAL A 252 8.27 -6.70 1.81
C VAL A 252 7.37 -7.52 2.72
N ILE A 253 6.10 -7.14 2.82
CA ILE A 253 5.11 -7.97 3.51
C ILE A 253 4.40 -8.81 2.44
N GLY A 254 4.69 -10.11 2.39
CA GLY A 254 4.08 -11.00 1.40
C GLY A 254 2.57 -11.16 1.65
N ASN A 255 2.20 -11.39 2.91
CA ASN A 255 0.79 -11.48 3.32
C ASN A 255 0.58 -10.74 4.64
N LEU A 256 -0.42 -9.86 4.66
CA LEU A 256 -0.92 -9.20 5.85
C LEU A 256 -2.38 -9.58 6.08
N THR A 257 -2.68 -10.19 7.22
CA THR A 257 -4.05 -10.40 7.67
C THR A 257 -4.31 -9.54 8.90
N ARG A 258 -5.16 -8.52 8.76
CA ARG A 258 -5.67 -7.71 9.86
C ARG A 258 -7.02 -8.24 10.30
N LEU A 259 -7.16 -8.59 11.57
CA LEU A 259 -8.42 -8.87 12.22
C LEU A 259 -8.80 -7.69 13.11
N VAL A 260 -10.02 -7.18 12.94
CA VAL A 260 -10.63 -6.17 13.82
C VAL A 260 -11.84 -6.80 14.49
N GLU A 261 -11.86 -6.84 15.81
CA GLU A 261 -12.99 -7.34 16.58
C GLU A 261 -13.63 -6.21 17.40
N VAL A 262 -14.91 -5.97 17.16
CA VAL A 262 -15.67 -4.90 17.82
C VAL A 262 -16.53 -5.48 18.94
N SER A 263 -16.31 -5.01 20.16
CA SER A 263 -17.08 -5.42 21.34
C SER A 263 -17.82 -4.24 21.96
N HIS A 264 -19.15 -4.26 21.87
CA HIS A 264 -20.02 -3.30 22.57
C HIS A 264 -20.08 -3.55 24.07
N TRP A 265 -20.00 -4.82 24.49
CA TRP A 265 -19.99 -5.21 25.91
C TRP A 265 -18.75 -4.69 26.63
N GLY A 266 -17.57 -4.79 26.00
CA GLY A 266 -16.31 -4.35 26.59
C GLY A 266 -15.93 -2.91 26.26
N ASN A 267 -16.74 -2.18 25.48
CA ASN A 267 -16.40 -0.88 24.89
C ASN A 267 -14.97 -0.89 24.28
N ASN A 268 -14.66 -1.93 23.51
CA ASN A 268 -13.31 -2.22 23.03
C ASN A 268 -13.32 -2.61 21.56
N VAL A 269 -12.31 -2.16 20.83
CA VAL A 269 -11.96 -2.65 19.51
C VAL A 269 -10.57 -3.28 19.60
N ALA A 270 -10.50 -4.59 19.42
CA ALA A 270 -9.25 -5.32 19.36
C ALA A 270 -8.79 -5.38 17.90
N ILE A 271 -7.51 -5.07 17.65
CA ILE A 271 -6.89 -5.17 16.34
C ILE A 271 -5.73 -6.14 16.44
N GLU A 272 -5.65 -7.08 15.51
CA GLU A 272 -4.57 -8.05 15.38
C GLU A 272 -4.06 -8.07 13.93
N ASP A 273 -2.76 -7.82 13.74
CA ASP A 273 -2.06 -7.86 12.47
C ASP A 273 -1.14 -9.09 12.44
N GLN A 274 -1.45 -10.06 11.58
CA GLN A 274 -0.58 -11.19 11.25
C GLN A 274 0.24 -10.82 10.02
N ILE A 275 1.55 -10.72 10.19
CA ILE A 275 2.49 -10.18 9.19
C ILE A 275 3.47 -11.29 8.77
N HIS A 276 3.47 -11.62 7.47
CA HIS A 276 4.52 -12.42 6.84
C HIS A 276 5.55 -11.48 6.21
N LEU A 277 6.64 -11.21 6.94
CA LEU A 277 7.68 -10.28 6.55
C LEU A 277 8.81 -11.02 5.82
N GLU A 278 9.26 -10.51 4.67
CA GLU A 278 10.30 -11.08 3.83
C GLU A 278 11.39 -10.04 3.55
N ASN A 279 12.65 -10.43 3.59
CA ASN A 279 13.74 -9.61 3.08
C ASN A 279 14.06 -10.05 1.64
N ARG A 280 13.55 -9.31 0.66
CA ARG A 280 13.73 -9.57 -0.78
C ARG A 280 15.00 -8.94 -1.35
N GLY A 281 15.94 -8.56 -0.49
CA GLY A 281 17.26 -8.12 -0.90
C GLY A 281 18.15 -9.24 -1.41
N PRO A 282 19.43 -8.94 -1.71
CA PRO A 282 20.40 -9.95 -2.11
C PRO A 282 20.47 -11.10 -1.11
N THR A 283 20.34 -12.33 -1.59
CA THR A 283 20.36 -13.52 -0.73
C THR A 283 21.68 -13.67 0.01
N LEU A 284 21.64 -14.16 1.24
CA LEU A 284 22.87 -14.37 2.00
C LEU A 284 23.78 -15.40 1.30
N LYS A 285 24.98 -14.97 0.92
CA LYS A 285 26.02 -15.82 0.36
C LYS A 285 26.81 -16.48 1.48
N GLY A 286 26.81 -17.80 1.52
CA GLY A 286 27.45 -18.60 2.57
C GLY A 286 26.60 -18.71 3.84
N SER A 287 27.22 -19.10 4.94
CA SER A 287 26.54 -19.26 6.22
C SER A 287 26.46 -17.95 7.01
N PHE A 288 25.39 -17.78 7.78
CA PHE A 288 25.30 -16.69 8.74
C PHE A 288 26.33 -16.86 9.86
N SER A 289 27.09 -15.80 10.15
CA SER A 289 28.06 -15.76 11.26
C SER A 289 27.73 -14.66 12.24
N ARG A 290 27.40 -15.06 13.48
CA ARG A 290 27.08 -14.12 14.56
C ARG A 290 28.24 -13.17 14.88
N VAL A 291 29.47 -13.66 14.78
CA VAL A 291 30.69 -12.86 15.03
C VAL A 291 30.81 -11.76 13.97
N VAL A 292 30.70 -12.10 12.69
CA VAL A 292 30.74 -11.13 11.60
C VAL A 292 29.60 -10.10 11.76
N HIS A 293 28.43 -10.54 12.22
CA HIS A 293 27.24 -9.67 12.33
C HIS A 293 27.44 -8.67 13.45
N HIS A 294 27.91 -9.15 14.60
CA HIS A 294 28.19 -8.32 15.75
C HIS A 294 29.32 -7.32 15.47
N ASN A 295 30.38 -7.76 14.80
CA ASN A 295 31.47 -6.89 14.35
C ASN A 295 30.98 -5.80 13.40
N ALA A 296 30.10 -6.15 12.43
CA ALA A 296 29.52 -5.18 11.51
C ALA A 296 28.66 -4.12 12.24
N ILE A 297 27.84 -4.54 13.21
CA ILE A 297 27.05 -3.63 14.05
C ILE A 297 27.97 -2.72 14.89
N TYR A 298 29.02 -3.28 15.50
CA TYR A 298 29.96 -2.54 16.33
C TYR A 298 30.77 -1.53 15.54
N ALA A 299 31.24 -1.91 14.35
CA ALA A 299 32.02 -1.06 13.46
C ALA A 299 31.22 0.17 12.97
N ARG A 300 29.88 0.11 12.99
CA ARG A 300 28.98 1.18 12.54
C ARG A 300 29.33 1.74 11.15
N SER A 301 29.94 0.91 10.31
CA SER A 301 30.29 1.30 8.95
C SER A 301 29.00 1.62 8.17
N PRO A 302 28.88 2.81 7.55
CA PRO A 302 27.70 3.16 6.76
C PRO A 302 27.40 2.09 5.70
N GLY A 303 26.22 1.49 5.80
CA GLY A 303 25.77 0.44 4.89
C GLY A 303 26.38 -0.95 5.13
N GLY A 304 27.22 -1.15 6.16
CA GLY A 304 27.82 -2.46 6.47
C GLY A 304 26.79 -3.57 6.69
N THR A 305 25.64 -3.23 7.28
CA THR A 305 24.51 -4.15 7.50
C THR A 305 23.28 -3.79 6.65
N ALA A 306 23.46 -3.10 5.51
CA ALA A 306 22.35 -2.62 4.67
C ALA A 306 21.37 -3.72 4.24
N HIS A 307 21.86 -4.95 4.10
CA HIS A 307 21.08 -6.11 3.63
C HIS A 307 20.45 -6.95 4.75
N VAL A 308 20.60 -6.54 6.01
CA VAL A 308 20.12 -7.30 7.17
C VAL A 308 19.23 -6.43 8.05
N LEU A 309 17.99 -6.84 8.26
CA LEU A 309 17.09 -6.18 9.20
C LEU A 309 17.35 -6.68 10.63
N THR A 310 17.68 -5.78 11.54
CA THR A 310 17.88 -6.10 12.96
C THR A 310 16.71 -5.70 13.85
N GLY A 311 15.86 -4.78 13.38
CA GLY A 311 14.67 -4.32 14.09
C GLY A 311 13.81 -3.43 13.21
N LEU A 312 12.53 -3.31 13.56
CA LEU A 312 11.58 -2.44 12.87
C LEU A 312 10.82 -1.58 13.88
N THR A 313 10.33 -0.43 13.44
CA THR A 313 9.49 0.45 14.26
C THR A 313 8.17 0.68 13.54
N LEU A 314 7.07 0.39 14.22
CA LEU A 314 5.73 0.61 13.71
C LEU A 314 5.10 1.81 14.41
N GLU A 315 4.42 2.64 13.65
CA GLU A 315 3.63 3.74 14.18
C GLU A 315 2.19 3.27 14.34
N LEU A 316 1.78 3.10 15.60
CA LEU A 316 0.43 2.67 15.95
C LEU A 316 -0.46 3.89 16.22
N PRO A 317 -1.78 3.73 16.13
CA PRO A 317 -2.72 4.77 16.51
C PRO A 317 -2.51 5.28 17.94
N GLN A 318 -3.06 6.47 18.21
CA GLN A 318 -3.05 7.02 19.56
C GLN A 318 -4.01 6.25 20.48
N GLY A 319 -3.67 6.17 21.76
CA GLY A 319 -4.53 5.54 22.78
C GLY A 319 -4.54 4.01 22.74
N VAL A 320 -3.55 3.40 22.07
CA VAL A 320 -3.29 1.97 22.11
C VAL A 320 -3.09 1.51 23.55
N LYS A 321 -3.80 0.44 23.93
CA LYS A 321 -3.69 -0.26 25.21
C LYS A 321 -3.27 -1.70 24.97
N SER A 322 -2.49 -2.24 25.91
CA SER A 322 -2.08 -3.65 25.95
C SER A 322 -1.56 -4.21 24.60
N PRO A 323 -0.57 -3.57 23.96
CA PRO A 323 0.03 -4.15 22.77
C PRO A 323 0.80 -5.43 23.13
N TYR A 324 0.70 -6.44 22.28
CA TYR A 324 1.46 -7.67 22.39
C TYR A 324 2.15 -7.99 21.07
N TYR A 325 3.24 -8.75 21.17
CA TYR A 325 4.07 -9.16 20.04
C TYR A 325 4.45 -10.63 20.21
N ILE A 326 3.90 -11.46 19.35
CA ILE A 326 4.08 -12.91 19.40
C ILE A 326 4.57 -13.43 18.05
N ASP A 327 5.33 -14.51 18.09
CA ASP A 327 5.67 -15.32 16.93
C ASP A 327 4.77 -16.57 16.96
N THR A 328 4.79 -17.36 15.89
CA THR A 328 4.18 -18.68 15.75
C THR A 328 4.45 -19.62 16.93
N ILE A 329 5.66 -19.54 17.51
CA ILE A 329 6.09 -20.36 18.66
C ILE A 329 5.96 -19.63 20.02
N GLY A 330 5.21 -18.52 20.07
CA GLY A 330 4.88 -17.80 21.29
C GLY A 330 5.56 -16.45 21.45
N ASN A 331 5.46 -15.90 22.67
CA ASN A 331 5.80 -14.51 22.97
C ASN A 331 7.24 -14.12 22.61
N VAL A 332 7.42 -12.90 22.11
CA VAL A 332 8.72 -12.30 21.83
C VAL A 332 8.90 -11.07 22.72
N SER A 333 9.76 -11.19 23.74
CA SER A 333 9.97 -10.15 24.75
C SER A 333 10.81 -8.97 24.28
N THR A 334 11.45 -9.07 23.12
CA THR A 334 12.32 -8.03 22.55
C THR A 334 11.51 -6.97 21.79
N SER A 335 10.60 -6.33 22.52
CA SER A 335 9.78 -5.21 22.04
C SER A 335 9.79 -4.03 23.01
N ARG A 336 9.53 -2.83 22.50
CA ARG A 336 9.43 -1.61 23.30
C ARG A 336 8.29 -0.75 22.79
N PHE A 337 7.22 -0.69 23.58
CA PHE A 337 6.11 0.20 23.31
C PHE A 337 6.34 1.59 23.92
N ARG A 338 6.12 2.63 23.12
CA ARG A 338 6.12 4.04 23.52
C ARG A 338 4.72 4.61 23.27
N PRO A 339 3.88 4.75 24.31
CA PRO A 339 2.54 5.28 24.12
C PRO A 339 2.57 6.72 23.61
N SER A 340 1.56 7.10 22.82
CA SER A 340 1.33 8.50 22.44
C SER A 340 1.19 9.38 23.68
N MET A 341 1.86 10.54 23.69
CA MET A 341 1.62 11.55 24.72
C MET A 341 0.14 11.98 24.67
N PRO A 342 -0.51 12.24 25.83
CA PRO A 342 -1.87 12.76 25.84
C PRO A 342 -1.96 14.05 25.01
N ALA A 343 -3.01 14.20 24.22
CA ALA A 343 -3.34 15.49 23.63
C ALA A 343 -3.48 16.52 24.76
N ALA A 344 -3.04 17.76 24.54
CA ALA A 344 -2.87 18.81 25.55
C ALA A 344 -4.15 19.25 26.33
N GLY A 345 -5.25 18.50 26.28
CA GLY A 345 -6.49 18.73 27.02
C GLY A 345 -6.68 17.86 28.28
N THR A 346 -5.75 16.95 28.62
CA THR A 346 -5.84 16.08 29.83
C THR A 346 -4.76 16.36 30.88
N VAL A 347 -4.00 17.44 30.72
CA VAL A 347 -3.08 17.91 31.78
C VAL A 347 -3.90 18.78 32.75
N PRO A 348 -4.00 18.44 34.05
CA PRO A 348 -4.63 19.31 35.02
C PRO A 348 -3.99 20.71 34.98
N ILE A 349 -4.83 21.74 35.10
CA ILE A 349 -4.53 23.17 34.84
C ILE A 349 -3.28 23.69 35.59
N ASN A 350 -2.83 22.99 36.63
CA ASN A 350 -1.75 23.45 37.52
C ASN A 350 -0.31 23.18 37.04
N GLN A 351 -0.07 22.65 35.84
CA GLN A 351 1.30 22.41 35.32
C GLN A 351 1.53 22.88 33.87
N GLN A 352 0.81 23.90 33.40
CA GLN A 352 1.10 24.51 32.10
C GLN A 352 2.32 25.45 32.20
N ASN A 353 3.52 24.92 31.97
CA ASN A 353 4.70 25.75 31.71
C ASN A 353 4.50 26.55 30.41
N LYS A 354 4.60 27.89 30.51
CA LYS A 354 4.31 28.92 29.49
C LYS A 354 5.16 28.89 28.20
N PHE A 355 5.93 27.84 27.91
CA PHE A 355 6.81 27.80 26.73
C PHE A 355 6.84 26.43 26.05
N LYS A 356 5.78 26.09 25.30
CA LYS A 356 5.90 25.19 24.14
C LYS A 356 4.63 25.29 23.29
N LYS A 357 4.78 25.69 22.02
CA LYS A 357 3.76 25.51 20.99
C LYS A 357 3.24 24.06 21.06
N VAL A 358 1.92 23.90 21.14
CA VAL A 358 1.22 22.60 21.17
C VAL A 358 1.60 21.84 19.91
N LYS A 359 2.47 20.84 20.04
CA LYS A 359 2.75 19.89 18.96
C LYS A 359 1.58 18.91 18.88
N GLU A 360 1.10 18.66 17.67
CA GLU A 360 0.14 17.61 17.34
C GLU A 360 0.44 16.32 18.12
N ALA A 361 -0.61 15.69 18.64
CA ALA A 361 -0.48 14.47 19.44
C ALA A 361 0.24 13.40 18.59
N LYS A 362 1.40 12.93 19.06
CA LYS A 362 2.24 11.96 18.34
C LYS A 362 1.56 10.59 18.32
N SER A 363 1.69 9.85 17.22
CA SER A 363 1.37 8.41 17.13
C SER A 363 2.08 7.63 18.25
N SER A 364 1.51 6.48 18.66
CA SER A 364 2.22 5.56 19.55
C SER A 364 3.28 4.82 18.72
N LYS A 365 4.41 4.44 19.31
CA LYS A 365 5.48 3.72 18.59
C LYS A 365 5.71 2.36 19.20
N LEU A 366 5.79 1.33 18.38
CA LEU A 366 6.15 -0.02 18.79
C LEU A 366 7.45 -0.41 18.09
N GLU A 367 8.53 -0.44 18.86
CA GLU A 367 9.85 -0.91 18.40
C GLU A 367 9.92 -2.42 18.61
N LEU A 368 10.23 -3.16 17.55
CA LEU A 368 10.26 -4.62 17.55
C LEU A 368 11.62 -5.11 17.09
N THR A 369 12.15 -6.09 17.80
CA THR A 369 13.37 -6.80 17.43
C THR A 369 12.98 -8.26 17.21
N PRO A 370 13.02 -8.78 15.98
CA PRO A 370 12.78 -10.20 15.69
C PRO A 370 13.74 -11.12 16.45
N ARG A 371 13.37 -12.40 16.60
CA ARG A 371 14.21 -13.41 17.30
C ARG A 371 15.60 -13.59 16.68
N TYR A 372 15.70 -13.39 15.37
CA TYR A 372 16.94 -13.44 14.61
C TYR A 372 16.98 -12.29 13.59
N PRO A 373 18.17 -11.81 13.23
CA PRO A 373 18.30 -10.82 12.16
C PRO A 373 17.84 -11.40 10.82
N ILE A 374 17.06 -10.63 10.06
CA ILE A 374 16.47 -11.10 8.80
C ILE A 374 17.41 -10.71 7.66
N ALA A 375 18.28 -11.62 7.25
CA ALA A 375 19.14 -11.46 6.09
C ALA A 375 18.34 -11.64 4.78
N GLY A 376 18.92 -11.25 3.65
CA GLY A 376 18.26 -11.41 2.35
C GLY A 376 17.92 -12.87 2.04
N GLY A 377 16.71 -13.09 1.55
CA GLY A 377 16.11 -14.40 1.32
C GLY A 377 15.46 -15.04 2.56
N TRP A 378 15.55 -14.42 3.73
CA TRP A 378 14.88 -14.91 4.94
C TRP A 378 13.51 -14.26 5.11
N ASN A 379 12.61 -14.99 5.78
CA ASN A 379 11.29 -14.50 6.16
C ASN A 379 11.14 -14.54 7.70
N TYR A 380 10.12 -13.87 8.20
CA TYR A 380 9.76 -13.88 9.62
C TYR A 380 8.27 -13.59 9.76
N THR A 381 7.54 -14.53 10.36
CA THR A 381 6.10 -14.40 10.56
C THR A 381 5.82 -14.04 12.01
N PHE A 382 5.01 -13.02 12.24
CA PHE A 382 4.67 -12.61 13.59
C PHE A 382 3.31 -11.92 13.63
N THR A 383 2.76 -11.87 14.84
CA THR A 383 1.49 -11.23 15.11
C THR A 383 1.69 -10.09 16.09
N ILE A 384 1.09 -8.95 15.78
CA ILE A 384 0.97 -7.81 16.69
C ILE A 384 -0.51 -7.62 16.95
N GLY A 385 -0.90 -7.54 18.21
CA GLY A 385 -2.24 -7.09 18.54
C GLY A 385 -2.26 -6.02 19.59
N TYR A 386 -3.32 -5.24 19.60
CA TYR A 386 -3.52 -4.13 20.52
C TYR A 386 -5.00 -3.77 20.65
N ASN A 387 -5.35 -3.10 21.74
CA ASN A 387 -6.71 -2.66 22.04
C ASN A 387 -6.86 -1.15 21.90
N LEU A 388 -8.02 -0.73 21.40
CA LEU A 388 -8.45 0.66 21.33
C LEU A 388 -9.83 0.80 21.98
N ASP A 389 -10.04 1.93 22.65
CA ASP A 389 -11.35 2.29 23.18
C ASP A 389 -12.33 2.47 22.01
N ALA A 390 -13.48 1.78 22.05
CA ALA A 390 -14.44 1.81 20.95
C ALA A 390 -14.96 3.22 20.70
N GLY A 391 -15.06 4.09 21.71
CA GLY A 391 -15.48 5.49 21.52
C GLY A 391 -14.59 6.33 20.59
N ARG A 392 -13.38 5.85 20.25
CA ARG A 392 -12.49 6.52 19.28
C ARG A 392 -12.75 6.14 17.83
N LEU A 393 -13.22 4.92 17.61
CA LEU A 393 -13.40 4.33 16.27
C LEU A 393 -14.87 4.17 15.91
N LEU A 394 -15.75 4.09 16.90
CA LEU A 394 -17.17 3.87 16.77
C LEU A 394 -17.92 5.14 17.12
N LYS A 395 -18.78 5.59 16.21
CA LYS A 395 -19.74 6.66 16.46
C LYS A 395 -21.15 6.13 16.31
N GLN A 396 -22.04 6.63 17.16
CA GLN A 396 -23.46 6.38 17.05
C GLN A 396 -24.13 7.61 16.42
N THR A 397 -24.87 7.40 15.35
CA THR A 397 -25.61 8.49 14.67
C THR A 397 -27.04 8.56 15.20
N GLU A 398 -27.74 7.43 15.17
CA GLU A 398 -29.10 7.25 15.66
C GLU A 398 -29.17 6.12 16.69
N PRO A 399 -30.24 5.99 17.48
CA PRO A 399 -30.43 4.85 18.37
C PRO A 399 -30.29 3.52 17.63
N GLY A 400 -29.22 2.76 17.92
CA GLY A 400 -28.95 1.46 17.29
C GLY A 400 -28.15 1.49 15.98
N THR A 401 -27.86 2.65 15.40
CA THR A 401 -27.05 2.77 14.16
C THR A 401 -25.64 3.23 14.48
N TYR A 402 -24.65 2.42 14.06
CA TYR A 402 -23.25 2.63 14.38
C TYR A 402 -22.41 2.77 13.12
N ILE A 403 -21.43 3.67 13.16
CA ILE A 403 -20.42 3.86 12.12
C ILE A 403 -19.06 3.54 12.74
N LEU A 404 -18.43 2.49 12.24
CA LEU A 404 -17.07 2.08 12.57
C LEU A 404 -16.09 2.67 11.56
N LYS A 405 -15.04 3.31 12.05
CA LYS A 405 -13.93 3.84 11.28
C LYS A 405 -12.66 3.07 11.62
N VAL A 406 -12.09 2.33 10.67
CA VAL A 406 -10.88 1.51 10.89
C VAL A 406 -9.89 1.62 9.74
N PRO A 407 -8.59 1.81 9.99
CA PRO A 407 -7.58 1.82 8.93
C PRO A 407 -7.40 0.41 8.35
N PHE A 408 -7.24 0.31 7.02
CA PHE A 408 -7.11 -0.97 6.34
C PHE A 408 -5.88 -1.78 6.81
N PHE A 409 -4.76 -1.11 7.05
CA PHE A 409 -3.59 -1.67 7.74
C PHE A 409 -2.76 -0.59 8.43
N THR A 410 -1.79 -0.99 9.28
CA THR A 410 -0.81 -0.08 9.87
C THR A 410 0.19 0.32 8.81
N ASN A 411 0.27 1.62 8.50
CA ASN A 411 1.19 2.10 7.48
C ASN A 411 2.66 1.88 7.91
N ALA A 412 3.45 1.30 7.02
CA ALA A 412 4.90 1.15 7.17
C ALA A 412 5.57 1.91 6.02
N LEU A 413 6.48 2.81 6.37
CA LEU A 413 7.15 3.67 5.39
C LEU A 413 7.95 2.81 4.41
N ASP A 414 7.65 2.96 3.12
CA ASP A 414 8.32 2.31 2.01
C ASP A 414 8.37 0.77 2.05
N VAL A 415 7.42 0.15 2.77
CA VAL A 415 7.25 -1.31 2.78
C VAL A 415 6.05 -1.68 1.93
N PRO A 416 6.25 -2.31 0.76
CA PRO A 416 5.15 -2.79 -0.05
C PRO A 416 4.51 -4.03 0.57
N ILE A 417 3.21 -4.22 0.29
CA ILE A 417 2.43 -5.36 0.75
C ILE A 417 1.85 -6.05 -0.49
N ASP A 418 2.21 -7.30 -0.74
CA ASP A 418 1.72 -8.02 -1.93
C ASP A 418 0.23 -8.34 -1.83
N GLN A 419 -0.20 -8.83 -0.67
CA GLN A 419 -1.61 -9.07 -0.34
C GLN A 419 -1.94 -8.58 1.06
N ALA A 420 -2.98 -7.75 1.18
CA ALA A 420 -3.56 -7.35 2.45
C ALA A 420 -5.03 -7.81 2.53
N THR A 421 -5.39 -8.41 3.65
CA THR A 421 -6.75 -8.84 3.98
C THR A 421 -7.16 -8.21 5.29
N LEU A 422 -8.23 -7.41 5.28
CA LEU A 422 -8.90 -6.90 6.48
C LEU A 422 -10.15 -7.74 6.75
N ARG A 423 -10.21 -8.35 7.92
CA ARG A 423 -11.40 -9.03 8.45
C ARG A 423 -11.96 -8.21 9.60
N VAL A 424 -13.21 -7.76 9.49
CA VAL A 424 -13.88 -7.00 10.55
C VAL A 424 -15.02 -7.84 11.12
N ARG A 425 -14.86 -8.30 12.36
CA ARG A 425 -15.90 -8.97 13.15
C ARG A 425 -16.74 -7.94 13.87
N LEU A 426 -17.97 -7.78 13.39
CA LEU A 426 -18.97 -6.95 14.04
C LEU A 426 -19.60 -7.70 15.22
N PRO A 427 -20.23 -6.99 16.18
CA PRO A 427 -20.90 -7.65 17.29
C PRO A 427 -22.04 -8.56 16.83
N GLU A 428 -22.34 -9.58 17.63
CA GLU A 428 -23.50 -10.46 17.44
C GLU A 428 -24.81 -9.65 17.33
N GLY A 429 -25.64 -10.05 16.34
CA GLY A 429 -26.92 -9.43 16.00
C GLY A 429 -26.83 -8.08 15.28
N SER A 430 -25.66 -7.74 14.71
CA SER A 430 -25.54 -6.65 13.74
C SER A 430 -26.15 -7.04 12.39
N PHE A 431 -26.88 -6.13 11.76
CA PHE A 431 -27.47 -6.32 10.43
C PHE A 431 -27.51 -5.02 9.63
N ASN A 432 -27.90 -5.11 8.35
CA ASN A 432 -27.91 -3.98 7.40
C ASN A 432 -26.54 -3.29 7.33
N ILE A 433 -25.54 -4.07 6.94
CA ILE A 433 -24.13 -3.68 6.89
C ILE A 433 -23.88 -2.97 5.56
N ASP A 434 -23.27 -1.78 5.63
CA ASP A 434 -22.83 -1.03 4.45
C ASP A 434 -21.34 -0.67 4.61
N VAL A 435 -20.55 -0.98 3.58
CA VAL A 435 -19.09 -0.88 3.61
C VAL A 435 -18.62 0.15 2.59
N TYR A 436 -17.99 1.21 3.09
CA TYR A 436 -17.35 2.22 2.26
C TYR A 436 -15.83 2.07 2.30
N THR A 437 -15.24 1.94 1.12
CA THR A 437 -13.78 1.82 0.91
C THR A 437 -13.27 3.06 0.15
N PRO A 438 -12.13 3.66 0.57
CA PRO A 438 -11.58 4.86 -0.07
C PRO A 438 -10.80 4.55 -1.35
N PHE A 439 -10.55 3.27 -1.62
CA PHE A 439 -9.89 2.76 -2.80
C PHE A 439 -10.60 1.49 -3.27
N PRO A 440 -10.47 1.17 -4.56
CA PRO A 440 -11.09 -0.03 -5.11
C PRO A 440 -10.39 -1.30 -4.63
N VAL A 441 -11.20 -2.22 -4.11
CA VAL A 441 -10.79 -3.49 -3.52
C VAL A 441 -10.78 -4.61 -4.56
N THR A 442 -10.02 -5.68 -4.29
CA THR A 442 -9.92 -6.84 -5.17
C THR A 442 -11.07 -7.82 -4.92
N GLU A 443 -11.35 -8.13 -3.66
CA GLU A 443 -12.47 -8.97 -3.24
C GLU A 443 -13.12 -8.34 -2.00
N LEU A 444 -14.45 -8.40 -1.94
CA LEU A 444 -15.27 -7.94 -0.81
C LEU A 444 -16.31 -9.03 -0.51
N GLU A 445 -16.26 -9.60 0.68
CA GLU A 445 -17.20 -10.62 1.17
C GLU A 445 -17.87 -10.09 2.44
N GLU A 446 -19.21 -10.01 2.45
CA GLU A 446 -19.99 -9.42 3.55
C GLU A 446 -20.77 -10.45 4.38
N ASP A 447 -20.94 -11.67 3.84
CA ASP A 447 -21.82 -12.72 4.40
C ASP A 447 -21.08 -13.77 5.24
N LEU A 448 -19.89 -13.44 5.76
CA LEU A 448 -19.14 -14.37 6.62
C LEU A 448 -19.66 -14.32 8.06
N ILE A 449 -19.61 -15.46 8.74
CA ILE A 449 -19.98 -15.57 10.16
C ILE A 449 -18.84 -16.26 10.91
N ASP A 450 -18.19 -15.50 11.79
CA ASP A 450 -17.18 -16.03 12.69
C ASP A 450 -17.80 -16.35 14.05
N LYS A 451 -17.39 -17.44 14.68
CA LYS A 451 -17.83 -17.82 16.04
C LYS A 451 -16.66 -17.72 17.00
N THR A 452 -16.90 -17.04 18.11
CA THR A 452 -15.97 -16.79 19.20
C THR A 452 -16.59 -17.22 20.54
N TYR A 453 -16.04 -16.72 21.65
CA TYR A 453 -16.51 -17.10 22.98
C TYR A 453 -17.92 -16.56 23.27
N LEU A 454 -18.78 -17.44 23.82
CA LEU A 454 -20.14 -17.12 24.25
C LEU A 454 -21.04 -16.60 23.12
N ASP A 455 -20.79 -17.05 21.88
CA ASP A 455 -21.63 -16.72 20.73
C ASP A 455 -22.70 -17.77 20.51
N THR A 456 -23.90 -17.32 20.14
CA THR A 456 -25.03 -18.20 19.80
C THR A 456 -25.31 -18.21 18.30
N SER A 457 -25.51 -17.05 17.68
CA SER A 457 -25.63 -16.91 16.23
C SER A 457 -24.29 -16.68 15.53
N GLY A 458 -23.30 -16.12 16.25
CA GLY A 458 -22.00 -15.73 15.70
C GLY A 458 -21.92 -14.26 15.31
N HIS A 459 -20.71 -13.82 14.98
CA HIS A 459 -20.34 -12.46 14.62
C HIS A 459 -20.38 -12.29 13.09
N PRO A 460 -21.25 -11.41 12.55
CA PRO A 460 -21.19 -11.00 11.15
C PRO A 460 -19.81 -10.43 10.84
N THR A 461 -19.17 -10.94 9.79
CA THR A 461 -17.78 -10.65 9.46
C THR A 461 -17.66 -10.19 8.03
N ILE A 462 -16.95 -9.09 7.84
CA ILE A 462 -16.63 -8.53 6.52
C ILE A 462 -15.18 -8.87 6.21
N SER A 463 -14.91 -9.40 5.02
CA SER A 463 -13.55 -9.64 4.52
C SER A 463 -13.29 -8.75 3.30
N ILE A 464 -12.23 -7.96 3.38
CA ILE A 464 -11.80 -7.02 2.34
C ILE A 464 -10.38 -7.39 1.95
N LYS A 465 -10.18 -7.77 0.68
CA LYS A 465 -8.86 -8.14 0.17
C LYS A 465 -8.40 -7.17 -0.90
N LYS A 466 -7.12 -6.82 -0.86
CA LYS A 466 -6.47 -5.98 -1.87
C LYS A 466 -5.05 -6.48 -2.14
N LEU A 467 -4.75 -6.62 -3.43
CA LEU A 467 -3.41 -6.93 -3.93
C LEU A 467 -2.61 -5.65 -4.19
N ARG A 468 -1.28 -5.76 -4.16
CA ARG A 468 -0.33 -4.69 -4.51
C ARG A 468 -0.62 -3.41 -3.73
N CYS A 469 -0.48 -3.49 -2.42
CA CYS A 469 -0.73 -2.42 -1.48
C CYS A 469 0.55 -1.61 -1.22
N THR A 470 0.34 -0.31 -1.04
CA THR A 470 1.35 0.70 -0.70
C THR A 470 0.77 1.61 0.37
N GLU A 471 1.53 2.60 0.85
CA GLU A 471 1.09 3.58 1.85
C GLU A 471 -0.23 4.27 1.51
N LYS A 472 -0.55 4.42 0.21
CA LYS A 472 -1.82 4.98 -0.28
C LYS A 472 -3.06 4.17 0.12
N HIS A 473 -2.88 2.87 0.34
CA HIS A 473 -3.94 1.94 0.71
C HIS A 473 -4.10 1.79 2.23
N ALA A 474 -3.33 2.52 3.03
CA ALA A 474 -3.46 2.51 4.50
C ALA A 474 -4.64 3.37 5.02
N GLY A 475 -5.52 3.83 4.11
CA GLY A 475 -6.66 4.70 4.43
C GLY A 475 -7.71 4.05 5.31
N ASP A 476 -8.61 4.90 5.83
CA ASP A 476 -9.71 4.49 6.70
C ASP A 476 -10.89 3.92 5.91
N ILE A 477 -11.38 2.77 6.36
CA ILE A 477 -12.60 2.11 5.89
C ILE A 477 -13.72 2.43 6.87
N TYR A 478 -14.91 2.69 6.32
CA TYR A 478 -16.09 3.04 7.09
C TYR A 478 -17.14 1.94 6.94
N ILE A 479 -17.61 1.42 8.06
CA ILE A 479 -18.61 0.35 8.10
C ILE A 479 -19.79 0.84 8.91
N THR A 480 -20.95 0.92 8.28
CA THR A 480 -22.21 1.26 8.94
C THR A 480 -22.98 -0.02 9.21
N TYR A 481 -23.54 -0.17 10.41
CA TYR A 481 -24.37 -1.31 10.75
C TYR A 481 -25.42 -0.93 11.80
N LEU A 482 -26.52 -1.68 11.82
CA LEU A 482 -27.57 -1.54 12.81
C LEU A 482 -27.52 -2.67 13.83
N ARG A 483 -27.66 -2.34 15.12
CA ARG A 483 -27.71 -3.30 16.21
C ARG A 483 -28.66 -2.80 17.31
N ALA A 484 -29.71 -3.57 17.57
CA ALA A 484 -30.68 -3.23 18.62
C ALA A 484 -30.06 -3.42 20.02
N PRO A 485 -30.24 -2.47 20.98
CA PRO A 485 -29.64 -2.56 22.31
C PRO A 485 -30.01 -3.84 23.09
N VAL A 486 -31.26 -4.33 22.90
CA VAL A 486 -31.81 -5.52 23.56
C VAL A 486 -30.98 -6.78 23.26
N VAL A 487 -30.34 -6.86 22.08
CA VAL A 487 -29.49 -7.99 21.68
C VAL A 487 -28.34 -8.20 22.65
N SER A 488 -27.89 -7.15 23.36
CA SER A 488 -26.82 -7.32 24.35
C SER A 488 -27.20 -8.34 25.43
N LEU A 489 -28.47 -8.42 25.85
CA LEU A 489 -28.95 -9.36 26.87
C LEU A 489 -28.88 -10.84 26.47
N GLN A 490 -28.70 -11.14 25.18
CA GLN A 490 -28.62 -12.50 24.66
C GLN A 490 -27.53 -13.32 25.36
N LYS A 491 -26.31 -12.77 25.50
CA LYS A 491 -25.18 -13.49 26.12
C LYS A 491 -25.44 -13.87 27.59
N PRO A 492 -25.82 -12.93 28.49
CA PRO A 492 -26.18 -13.28 29.87
C PRO A 492 -27.34 -14.27 29.98
N LEU A 493 -28.39 -14.12 29.15
CA LEU A 493 -29.57 -14.99 29.19
C LEU A 493 -29.22 -16.43 28.80
N VAL A 494 -28.33 -16.62 27.82
CA VAL A 494 -27.87 -17.96 27.40
C VAL A 494 -27.09 -18.64 28.52
N ILE A 495 -26.20 -17.91 29.21
CA ILE A 495 -25.47 -18.44 30.36
C ILE A 495 -26.44 -18.80 31.49
N ALA A 496 -27.40 -17.91 31.79
CA ALA A 496 -28.41 -18.13 32.81
C ALA A 496 -29.28 -19.36 32.49
N ALA A 497 -29.69 -19.53 31.23
CA ALA A 497 -30.47 -20.68 30.77
C ALA A 497 -29.68 -22.00 30.89
N TRP A 498 -28.39 -22.01 30.54
CA TRP A 498 -27.52 -23.16 30.72
C TRP A 498 -27.35 -23.53 32.19
N MET A 499 -27.08 -22.55 33.06
CA MET A 499 -26.97 -22.77 34.50
C MET A 499 -28.29 -23.27 35.09
N MET A 500 -29.42 -22.68 34.70
CA MET A 500 -30.75 -23.11 35.14
C MET A 500 -31.04 -24.55 34.71
N SER A 501 -30.68 -24.92 33.48
CA SER A 501 -30.85 -26.28 32.97
C SER A 501 -30.04 -27.29 33.79
N LEU A 502 -28.80 -26.96 34.19
CA LEU A 502 -27.98 -27.78 35.08
C LEU A 502 -28.69 -27.99 36.44
N PHE A 503 -29.22 -26.93 37.05
CA PHE A 503 -29.95 -27.04 38.32
C PHE A 503 -31.20 -27.91 38.21
N ILE A 504 -31.96 -27.77 37.11
CA ILE A 504 -33.16 -28.58 36.85
C ILE A 504 -32.77 -30.05 36.67
N LEU A 505 -31.71 -30.34 35.90
CA LEU A 505 -31.21 -31.71 35.71
C LEU A 505 -30.74 -32.32 37.04
N ALA A 506 -29.97 -31.58 37.83
CA ALA A 506 -29.53 -32.05 39.15
C ALA A 506 -30.71 -32.31 40.10
N ALA A 507 -31.72 -31.43 40.09
CA ALA A 507 -32.95 -31.64 40.85
C ALA A 507 -33.73 -32.87 40.36
N GLY A 508 -33.76 -33.10 39.05
CA GLY A 508 -34.35 -34.29 38.43
C GLY A 508 -33.62 -35.57 38.83
N PHE A 509 -32.29 -35.61 38.67
CA PHE A 509 -31.45 -36.74 39.07
C PHE A 509 -31.59 -37.08 40.55
N ARG A 510 -31.71 -36.07 41.43
CA ARG A 510 -31.96 -36.31 42.86
C ARG A 510 -33.30 -37.01 43.13
N ARG A 511 -34.28 -36.86 42.23
CA ARG A 511 -35.60 -37.48 42.36
C ARG A 511 -35.67 -38.89 41.74
N PHE A 512 -34.67 -39.29 40.95
CA PHE A 512 -34.59 -40.66 40.46
C PHE A 512 -34.05 -41.58 41.56
N GLU A 513 -34.89 -42.49 42.06
CA GLU A 513 -34.46 -43.59 42.92
C GLU A 513 -33.79 -44.66 42.06
N TRP A 514 -32.48 -44.83 42.23
CA TRP A 514 -31.73 -45.93 41.61
C TRP A 514 -31.91 -47.18 42.47
N LYS A 515 -32.98 -47.94 42.22
CA LYS A 515 -33.10 -49.31 42.76
C LYS A 515 -32.55 -50.27 41.71
N ILE A 516 -31.50 -51.00 42.09
CA ILE A 516 -30.91 -52.13 41.35
C ILE A 516 -31.76 -53.37 41.59
#